data_AF-A0A6I9STD9-F1
#
_entry.id   AF-A0A6I9STD9-F1
#
_cell.length_a   1.000
_cell.length_b   1.000
_cell.length_c   1.000
_cell.angle_alpha   90.00
_cell.angle_beta   90.00
_cell.angle_gamma   90.00
#
_symmetry.space_group_name_H-M   'P 1'
#
loop_
_entity.id
_entity.type
_entity.pdbx_description
1 polymer ?
#
loop_
_entity_poly.entity_id
_entity_poly.type
_entity_poly.pdbx_seq_one_letter_code
_entity_poly.pdbx_strand_id
1 'polypeptide(L)'
;MAHRLVRGLRGAVRNLILLRQQSEPTNQFLKSSTRNYVSEMRNSAFEANILRLIRNEIQYELDHSPPAEPVPEFNSFMVDERPGEQWIRLSRKFGENEEIKIEVTMFDGSVPVKKDDDTEDEKLHVTLIVDVFKGEDTDVLEFVCSAWPDSIEIRKVFTRGHDGIKDQPYMGPEFKALDDELQDSLYDFLEERGIDDKLAEFLHRYMMNKDKNEYLRWMKNLKSCIQKK
;
A
#
# COMPACT_ATOMS: atom_id res chain seq x y z
N MET A 1 -22.36 -4.63 0.19
CA MET A 1 -22.34 -3.65 1.31
C MET A 1 -20.96 -3.66 1.92
N ALA A 2 -20.02 -2.90 1.36
CA ALA A 2 -18.64 -2.84 1.81
C ALA A 2 -18.28 -1.38 2.08
N HIS A 3 -18.54 -0.92 3.30
CA HIS A 3 -17.95 0.31 3.81
C HIS A 3 -17.52 0.03 5.23
N ARG A 4 -16.20 -0.07 5.47
CA ARG A 4 -15.50 0.36 6.70
C ARG A 4 -14.12 -0.26 6.84
N LEU A 5 -13.07 0.55 6.67
CA LEU A 5 -12.22 1.08 7.76
C LEU A 5 -10.81 1.45 7.25
N VAL A 6 -10.58 2.75 7.06
CA VAL A 6 -9.24 3.32 7.25
C VAL A 6 -9.35 4.35 8.37
N ARG A 7 -8.87 3.99 9.56
CA ARG A 7 -8.50 4.96 10.61
C ARG A 7 -7.23 4.47 11.29
N GLY A 8 -6.13 5.14 11.00
CA GLY A 8 -4.85 4.97 11.69
C GLY A 8 -4.93 5.42 13.15
N LEU A 9 -4.25 4.67 14.02
CA LEU A 9 -4.07 5.02 15.43
C LEU A 9 -2.61 5.46 15.65
N ARG A 10 -2.44 6.74 16.02
CA ARG A 10 -1.21 7.29 16.60
C ARG A 10 -1.47 7.76 18.04
N GLY A 11 -0.52 7.47 18.92
CA GLY A 11 -0.34 8.09 20.26
C GLY A 11 -1.02 7.32 21.40
N ALA A 12 -0.50 7.26 22.63
CA ALA A 12 0.74 7.77 23.22
C ALA A 12 1.00 6.98 24.53
N VAL A 13 2.27 6.81 24.88
CA VAL A 13 2.75 6.17 26.11
C VAL A 13 2.67 7.15 27.28
N ARG A 14 2.18 6.73 28.45
CA ARG A 14 2.55 7.34 29.74
C ARG A 14 2.63 6.31 30.88
N ASN A 15 3.79 6.29 31.52
CA ASN A 15 4.11 5.63 32.80
C ASN A 15 3.34 6.24 33.97
N LEU A 16 3.00 5.44 34.99
CA LEU A 16 2.93 5.87 36.40
C LEU A 16 3.29 4.68 37.32
N ILE A 17 4.06 4.98 38.36
CA ILE A 17 4.70 4.06 39.31
C ILE A 17 4.39 4.53 40.75
N LEU A 18 4.19 3.55 41.67
CA LEU A 18 4.23 3.57 43.16
C LEU A 18 3.03 4.20 43.93
N LEU A 19 2.60 3.77 45.13
CA LEU A 19 3.07 2.81 46.15
C LEU A 19 1.91 2.54 47.17
N ARG A 20 1.91 1.37 47.83
CA ARG A 20 1.86 1.17 49.32
C ARG A 20 0.75 0.29 49.98
N GLN A 21 1.27 -0.76 50.64
CA GLN A 21 0.95 -1.40 51.95
C GLN A 21 -0.27 -2.34 52.19
N GLN A 22 0.08 -3.64 52.23
CA GLN A 22 -0.18 -4.72 53.22
C GLN A 22 -1.46 -4.74 54.09
N SER A 23 -2.19 -5.87 54.01
CA SER A 23 -2.47 -6.78 55.15
C SER A 23 -3.11 -8.09 54.66
N GLU A 24 -2.70 -9.23 55.25
CA GLU A 24 -3.36 -10.55 55.13
C GLU A 24 -3.94 -10.90 56.51
N PRO A 25 -5.10 -11.57 56.57
CA PRO A 25 -5.03 -12.98 56.96
C PRO A 25 -5.98 -13.92 56.21
N THR A 26 -5.41 -15.03 55.73
CA THR A 26 -5.83 -16.41 55.96
C THR A 26 -7.31 -16.77 55.73
N ASN A 27 -7.66 -17.12 54.49
CA ASN A 27 -8.33 -18.38 54.07
C ASN A 27 -8.95 -18.25 52.68
N GLN A 28 -8.16 -18.39 51.60
CA GLN A 28 -8.69 -18.52 50.24
C GLN A 28 -7.90 -19.51 49.37
N PHE A 29 -7.46 -20.65 49.91
CA PHE A 29 -6.71 -21.64 49.11
C PHE A 29 -7.54 -22.48 48.12
N LEU A 30 -8.83 -22.21 47.95
CA LEU A 30 -9.69 -22.87 46.94
C LEU A 30 -10.43 -21.92 46.00
N LYS A 31 -10.27 -20.59 46.13
CA LYS A 31 -10.97 -19.60 45.27
C LYS A 31 -10.09 -18.95 44.21
N SER A 32 -8.76 -19.00 44.37
CA SER A 32 -7.79 -18.39 43.44
C SER A 32 -7.66 -19.19 42.14
N SER A 33 -7.49 -20.52 42.22
CA SER A 33 -7.41 -21.39 41.03
C SER A 33 -8.67 -21.37 40.18
N THR A 34 -9.86 -21.31 40.79
CA THR A 34 -11.14 -21.25 40.05
C THR A 34 -11.33 -19.91 39.34
N ARG A 35 -10.89 -18.80 39.95
CA ARG A 35 -10.93 -17.47 39.31
C ARG A 35 -9.98 -17.37 38.12
N ASN A 36 -8.78 -17.94 38.24
CA ASN A 36 -7.82 -17.99 37.13
C ASN A 36 -8.34 -18.89 36.01
N TYR A 37 -8.88 -20.07 36.35
CA TYR A 37 -9.48 -20.99 35.38
C TYR A 37 -10.67 -20.37 34.63
N VAL A 38 -11.61 -19.70 35.32
CA VAL A 38 -12.74 -19.02 34.67
C VAL A 38 -12.26 -17.88 33.76
N SER A 39 -11.24 -17.14 34.18
CA SER A 39 -10.62 -16.08 33.36
C SER A 39 -9.92 -16.66 32.12
N GLU A 40 -9.16 -17.74 32.26
CA GLU A 40 -8.50 -18.46 31.18
C GLU A 40 -9.50 -19.08 30.20
N MET A 41 -10.57 -19.70 30.70
CA MET A 41 -11.66 -20.22 29.88
C MET A 41 -12.36 -19.11 29.10
N ARG A 42 -12.61 -17.96 29.74
CA ARG A 42 -13.22 -16.80 29.07
C ARG A 42 -12.32 -16.24 27.97
N ASN A 43 -11.01 -16.13 28.24
CA ASN A 43 -10.03 -15.69 27.24
C ASN A 43 -9.95 -16.68 26.07
N SER A 44 -9.91 -17.98 26.35
CA SER A 44 -9.92 -19.04 25.33
C SER A 44 -11.19 -18.99 24.48
N ALA A 45 -12.37 -18.81 25.09
CA ALA A 45 -13.63 -18.67 24.35
C ALA A 45 -13.66 -17.41 23.48
N PHE A 46 -13.09 -16.31 23.97
CA PHE A 46 -12.97 -15.05 23.23
C PHE A 46 -12.04 -15.19 22.02
N GLU A 47 -10.86 -15.75 22.21
CA GLU A 47 -9.90 -16.05 21.13
C GLU A 47 -10.51 -17.02 20.11
N ALA A 48 -11.19 -18.08 20.56
CA ALA A 48 -11.87 -19.02 19.68
C ALA A 48 -12.93 -18.33 18.80
N ASN A 49 -13.69 -17.39 19.36
CA ASN A 49 -14.65 -16.60 18.60
C ASN A 49 -13.98 -15.72 17.55
N ILE A 50 -12.89 -15.01 17.91
CA ILE A 50 -12.14 -14.19 16.93
C ILE A 50 -11.59 -15.07 15.80
N LEU A 51 -10.99 -16.21 16.13
CA LEU A 51 -10.46 -17.14 15.14
C LEU A 51 -11.54 -17.71 14.23
N ARG A 52 -12.75 -17.92 14.73
CA ARG A 52 -13.90 -18.32 13.91
C ARG A 52 -14.27 -17.21 12.92
N LEU A 53 -14.36 -15.97 13.39
CA LEU A 53 -14.68 -14.81 12.54
C LEU A 53 -13.62 -14.61 11.45
N ILE A 54 -12.33 -14.67 11.79
CA ILE A 54 -11.24 -14.54 10.81
C ILE A 54 -11.29 -15.66 9.76
N ARG A 55 -11.56 -16.91 10.16
CA ARG A 55 -11.70 -18.02 9.20
C ARG A 55 -12.87 -17.79 8.25
N ASN A 56 -14.01 -17.34 8.78
CA ASN A 56 -15.19 -17.06 7.97
C ASN A 56 -14.90 -15.95 6.95
N GLU A 57 -14.22 -14.89 7.35
CA GLU A 57 -13.87 -13.77 6.46
C GLU A 57 -12.90 -14.21 5.36
N ILE A 58 -11.83 -14.94 5.70
CA ILE A 58 -10.90 -15.49 4.71
C ILE A 58 -11.63 -16.38 3.71
N GLN A 59 -12.53 -17.24 4.19
CA GLN A 59 -13.29 -18.14 3.33
C GLN A 59 -14.24 -17.38 2.41
N TYR A 60 -14.95 -16.38 2.96
CA TYR A 60 -15.85 -15.52 2.21
C TYR A 60 -15.11 -14.85 1.04
N GLU A 61 -13.96 -14.22 1.30
CA GLU A 61 -13.16 -13.59 0.26
C GLU A 61 -12.72 -14.60 -0.80
N LEU A 62 -12.18 -15.76 -0.41
CA LEU A 62 -11.73 -16.79 -1.36
C LEU A 62 -12.86 -17.31 -2.27
N ASP A 63 -14.08 -17.45 -1.74
CA ASP A 63 -15.22 -18.01 -2.47
C ASP A 63 -15.85 -16.99 -3.43
N HIS A 64 -15.95 -15.72 -3.03
CA HIS A 64 -16.65 -14.69 -3.80
C HIS A 64 -15.71 -13.92 -4.72
N SER A 65 -14.45 -13.85 -4.35
CA SER A 65 -13.43 -13.10 -5.05
C SER A 65 -12.11 -13.84 -4.85
N PRO A 66 -11.81 -14.89 -5.63
CA PRO A 66 -10.48 -15.49 -5.60
C PRO A 66 -9.43 -14.50 -6.12
N PRO A 67 -8.23 -14.39 -5.53
CA PRO A 67 -7.15 -13.60 -6.10
C PRO A 67 -6.68 -14.19 -7.42
N ALA A 68 -6.33 -13.33 -8.37
CA ALA A 68 -5.71 -13.73 -9.62
C ALA A 68 -4.20 -13.95 -9.43
N GLU A 69 -3.60 -14.72 -10.33
CA GLU A 69 -2.14 -14.83 -10.39
C GLU A 69 -1.53 -13.47 -10.80
N PRO A 70 -0.38 -13.08 -10.20
CA PRO A 70 0.32 -11.86 -10.58
C PRO A 70 0.82 -11.93 -12.02
N VAL A 71 0.64 -10.85 -12.76
CA VAL A 71 1.08 -10.74 -14.15
C VAL A 71 2.56 -10.30 -14.17
N PRO A 72 3.49 -11.13 -14.67
CA PRO A 72 4.93 -10.87 -14.53
C PRO A 72 5.43 -9.75 -15.47
N GLU A 73 4.68 -9.42 -16.51
CA GLU A 73 5.09 -8.46 -17.53
C GLU A 73 3.89 -7.69 -18.10
N PHE A 74 4.12 -6.44 -18.46
CA PHE A 74 3.16 -5.62 -19.20
C PHE A 74 3.88 -4.89 -20.34
N ASN A 75 3.51 -5.22 -21.57
CA ASN A 75 4.22 -4.76 -22.76
C ASN A 75 5.73 -5.07 -22.67
N SER A 76 6.57 -4.05 -22.52
CA SER A 76 8.02 -4.20 -22.37
C SER A 76 8.51 -4.03 -20.92
N PHE A 77 7.60 -3.85 -19.97
CA PHE A 77 7.92 -3.74 -18.55
C PHE A 77 7.87 -5.09 -17.87
N MET A 78 8.94 -5.42 -17.15
CA MET A 78 8.95 -6.51 -16.18
C MET A 78 8.40 -6.00 -14.85
N VAL A 79 7.57 -6.81 -14.18
CA VAL A 79 6.97 -6.46 -12.89
C VAL A 79 7.66 -7.26 -11.77
N ASP A 80 8.24 -6.56 -10.80
CA ASP A 80 8.74 -7.12 -9.53
C ASP A 80 7.74 -6.77 -8.41
N GLU A 81 6.95 -7.77 -8.01
CA GLU A 81 6.00 -7.70 -6.90
C GLU A 81 6.52 -8.52 -5.73
N ARG A 82 6.50 -7.91 -4.55
CA ARG A 82 6.99 -8.54 -3.32
C ARG A 82 5.88 -8.63 -2.28
N PRO A 83 5.55 -9.84 -1.82
CA PRO A 83 4.64 -10.02 -0.70
C PRO A 83 5.20 -9.34 0.56
N GLY A 84 4.51 -8.34 1.09
CA GLY A 84 4.97 -7.58 2.26
C GLY A 84 4.99 -6.09 2.01
N GLU A 85 5.26 -5.72 0.76
CA GLU A 85 5.48 -4.36 0.34
C GLU A 85 4.16 -3.72 -0.09
N GLN A 86 4.01 -2.42 0.18
CA GLN A 86 2.85 -1.63 -0.24
C GLN A 86 3.09 -0.92 -1.59
N TRP A 87 3.97 -1.48 -2.40
CA TRP A 87 4.31 -0.99 -3.73
C TRP A 87 4.75 -2.17 -4.61
N ILE A 88 4.86 -1.92 -5.91
CA ILE A 88 5.52 -2.78 -6.89
C ILE A 88 6.56 -2.00 -7.65
N ARG A 89 7.46 -2.71 -8.32
CA ARG A 89 8.45 -2.10 -9.21
C ARG A 89 8.23 -2.59 -10.63
N LEU A 90 8.33 -1.70 -11.60
CA LEU A 90 8.42 -2.04 -13.00
C LEU A 90 9.77 -1.60 -13.54
N SER A 91 10.34 -2.39 -14.45
CA SER A 91 11.57 -2.00 -15.13
C SER A 91 11.54 -2.39 -16.60
N ARG A 92 12.16 -1.55 -17.42
CA ARG A 92 12.42 -1.85 -18.83
C ARG A 92 13.70 -1.18 -19.30
N LYS A 93 14.26 -1.72 -20.38
CA LYS A 93 15.21 -1.00 -21.22
C LYS A 93 14.46 -0.28 -22.34
N PHE A 94 14.93 0.89 -22.71
CA PHE A 94 14.41 1.68 -23.81
C PHE A 94 15.57 2.12 -24.72
N GLY A 95 15.55 1.66 -25.97
CA GLY A 95 16.72 1.77 -26.84
C GLY A 95 17.95 1.05 -26.27
N GLU A 96 19.13 1.53 -26.65
CA GLU A 96 20.41 0.93 -26.24
C GLU A 96 20.93 1.49 -24.91
N ASN A 97 20.58 2.75 -24.60
CA ASN A 97 21.22 3.51 -23.52
C ASN A 97 20.24 3.99 -22.44
N GLU A 98 18.94 3.70 -22.50
CA GLU A 98 18.02 4.13 -21.44
C GLU A 98 17.48 2.94 -20.63
N GLU A 99 17.46 3.11 -19.31
CA GLU A 99 16.76 2.23 -18.36
C GLU A 99 15.66 3.03 -17.68
N ILE A 100 14.46 2.45 -17.61
CA ILE A 100 13.31 3.05 -16.93
C ILE A 100 12.97 2.17 -15.75
N LYS A 101 12.86 2.77 -14.57
CA LYS A 101 12.37 2.12 -13.35
C LYS A 101 11.16 2.88 -12.84
N ILE A 102 10.13 2.15 -12.45
CA ILE A 102 8.90 2.74 -11.93
C ILE A 102 8.64 2.10 -10.58
N GLU A 103 8.44 2.90 -9.55
CA GLU A 103 7.85 2.45 -8.28
C GLU A 103 6.39 2.90 -8.23
N VAL A 104 5.49 1.97 -7.95
CA VAL A 104 4.04 2.23 -7.92
C VAL A 104 3.49 1.82 -6.57
N THR A 105 2.85 2.75 -5.87
CA THR A 105 2.22 2.47 -4.58
C THR A 105 0.93 1.66 -4.75
N MET A 106 0.50 1.02 -3.68
CA MET A 106 -0.92 0.65 -3.53
C MET A 106 -1.79 1.93 -3.46
N PHE A 107 -3.11 1.75 -3.45
CA PHE A 107 -4.05 2.87 -3.38
C PHE A 107 -3.78 3.76 -2.16
N ASP A 108 -3.49 5.04 -2.40
CA ASP A 108 -3.09 6.02 -1.40
C ASP A 108 -3.96 7.28 -1.39
N GLY A 109 -4.96 7.34 -2.26
CA GLY A 109 -5.99 8.38 -2.27
C GLY A 109 -7.25 7.93 -3.00
N SER A 110 -8.31 8.71 -2.86
CA SER A 110 -9.52 8.56 -3.66
C SER A 110 -10.26 9.89 -3.83
N VAL A 111 -11.06 9.97 -4.90
CA VAL A 111 -11.92 11.12 -5.20
C VAL A 111 -13.33 10.61 -5.49
N PRO A 112 -14.38 11.21 -4.91
CA PRO A 112 -15.75 10.81 -5.18
C PRO A 112 -16.15 11.10 -6.63
N VAL A 113 -16.77 10.14 -7.28
CA VAL A 113 -17.37 10.25 -8.60
C VAL A 113 -18.84 10.60 -8.42
N LYS A 114 -19.22 11.80 -8.85
CA LYS A 114 -20.63 12.16 -8.92
C LYS A 114 -21.26 11.44 -10.10
N LYS A 115 -22.09 10.44 -9.81
CA LYS A 115 -23.00 9.83 -10.80
C LYS A 115 -24.42 10.38 -10.55
N ASP A 116 -25.24 10.38 -11.60
CA ASP A 116 -26.66 10.79 -11.53
C ASP A 116 -27.55 9.76 -10.79
N ASP A 117 -27.02 8.58 -10.50
CA ASP A 117 -27.64 7.53 -9.68
C ASP A 117 -27.01 7.54 -8.27
N ASP A 118 -27.79 7.24 -7.22
CA ASP A 118 -27.46 7.36 -5.78
C ASP A 118 -26.27 6.47 -5.30
N THR A 119 -25.49 5.92 -6.23
CA THR A 119 -24.23 5.22 -5.98
C THR A 119 -23.04 6.19 -5.90
N GLU A 120 -22.50 6.35 -4.69
CA GLU A 120 -21.20 6.98 -4.45
C GLU A 120 -20.09 6.02 -4.90
N ASP A 121 -19.61 6.16 -6.14
CA ASP A 121 -18.39 5.50 -6.59
C ASP A 121 -17.18 6.39 -6.31
N GLU A 122 -16.03 5.78 -6.04
CA GLU A 122 -14.76 6.50 -5.83
C GLU A 122 -13.76 6.14 -6.92
N LYS A 123 -13.06 7.14 -7.47
CA LYS A 123 -11.85 6.94 -8.28
C LYS A 123 -10.68 6.83 -7.33
N LEU A 124 -10.05 5.67 -7.31
CA LEU A 124 -8.85 5.42 -6.51
C LEU A 124 -7.64 6.10 -7.18
N HIS A 125 -6.63 6.43 -6.38
CA HIS A 125 -5.38 7.04 -6.81
C HIS A 125 -4.22 6.13 -6.43
N VAL A 126 -3.21 6.04 -7.30
CA VAL A 126 -1.90 5.46 -6.99
C VAL A 126 -0.81 6.47 -7.36
N THR A 127 0.25 6.54 -6.56
CA THR A 127 1.43 7.35 -6.87
C THR A 127 2.42 6.54 -7.69
N LEU A 128 2.92 7.12 -8.79
CA LEU A 128 3.95 6.56 -9.66
C LEU A 128 5.21 7.43 -9.57
N ILE A 129 6.34 6.83 -9.25
CA ILE A 129 7.66 7.46 -9.35
C ILE A 129 8.38 6.83 -10.53
N VAL A 130 8.68 7.62 -11.56
CA VAL A 130 9.35 7.17 -12.79
C VAL A 130 10.76 7.73 -12.80
N ASP A 131 11.75 6.86 -12.71
CA ASP A 131 13.16 7.16 -12.87
C ASP A 131 13.60 6.80 -14.30
N VAL A 132 14.19 7.77 -15.00
CA VAL A 132 14.82 7.57 -16.31
C VAL A 132 16.33 7.75 -16.17
N PHE A 133 17.06 6.67 -16.44
CA PHE A 133 18.51 6.61 -16.45
C PHE A 133 19.02 6.63 -17.89
N LYS A 134 20.02 7.46 -18.19
CA LYS A 134 20.59 7.60 -19.53
C LYS A 134 22.08 7.28 -19.53
N GLY A 135 22.46 6.15 -20.13
CA GLY A 135 23.83 5.76 -20.41
C GLY A 135 24.72 5.74 -19.17
N GLU A 136 25.89 6.35 -19.29
CA GLU A 136 26.85 6.53 -18.19
C GLU A 136 26.57 7.80 -17.35
N ASP A 137 25.49 8.53 -17.64
CA ASP A 137 25.17 9.74 -16.88
C ASP A 137 24.86 9.39 -15.43
N THR A 138 25.48 10.13 -14.52
CA THR A 138 25.23 10.00 -13.08
C THR A 138 23.94 10.69 -12.66
N ASP A 139 23.24 11.39 -13.53
CA ASP A 139 22.01 12.09 -13.16
C ASP A 139 20.79 11.30 -13.65
N VAL A 140 19.80 11.21 -12.76
CA VAL A 140 18.52 10.54 -12.99
C VAL A 140 17.47 11.62 -13.21
N LEU A 141 16.67 11.47 -14.25
CA LEU A 141 15.46 12.27 -14.46
C LEU A 141 14.30 11.57 -13.76
N GLU A 142 13.75 12.19 -12.74
CA GLU A 142 12.66 11.63 -11.93
C GLU A 142 11.35 12.39 -12.19
N PHE A 143 10.28 11.65 -12.44
CA PHE A 143 8.92 12.14 -12.52
C PHE A 143 8.11 11.58 -11.36
N VAL A 144 7.36 12.45 -10.69
CA VAL A 144 6.32 12.05 -9.73
C VAL A 144 4.98 12.25 -10.42
N CYS A 145 4.24 11.17 -10.59
CA CYS A 145 2.96 11.16 -11.28
C CYS A 145 1.84 10.65 -10.38
N SER A 146 0.64 11.15 -10.64
CA SER A 146 -0.61 10.65 -10.10
C SER A 146 -1.29 9.80 -11.16
N ALA A 147 -1.54 8.51 -10.90
CA ALA A 147 -2.33 7.69 -11.82
C ALA A 147 -3.73 7.42 -11.27
N TRP A 148 -4.69 7.80 -12.08
CA TRP A 148 -6.11 7.49 -11.96
C TRP A 148 -6.43 6.26 -12.82
N PRO A 149 -7.63 5.67 -12.74
CA PRO A 149 -7.96 4.46 -13.49
C PRO A 149 -7.80 4.60 -15.01
N ASP A 150 -7.91 5.83 -15.51
CA ASP A 150 -7.98 6.20 -16.92
C ASP A 150 -6.96 7.25 -17.34
N SER A 151 -6.07 7.71 -16.46
CA SER A 151 -5.09 8.74 -16.80
C SER A 151 -3.85 8.76 -15.92
N ILE A 152 -2.76 9.31 -16.44
CA ILE A 152 -1.55 9.66 -15.68
C ILE A 152 -1.33 11.17 -15.75
N GLU A 153 -1.14 11.81 -14.59
CA GLU A 153 -0.86 13.23 -14.48
C GLU A 153 0.53 13.47 -13.88
N ILE A 154 1.38 14.22 -14.58
CA ILE A 154 2.68 14.63 -14.05
C ILE A 154 2.45 15.68 -12.96
N ARG A 155 2.97 15.41 -11.76
CA ARG A 155 2.92 16.33 -10.61
C ARG A 155 4.20 17.12 -10.48
N LYS A 156 5.34 16.46 -10.67
CA LYS A 156 6.69 17.05 -10.57
C LYS A 156 7.64 16.35 -11.54
N VAL A 157 8.64 17.11 -11.98
CA VAL A 157 9.79 16.61 -12.72
C VAL A 157 11.04 17.31 -12.18
N PHE A 158 12.08 16.53 -11.88
CA PHE A 158 13.37 17.08 -11.44
C PHE A 158 14.50 16.10 -11.73
N THR A 159 15.73 16.61 -11.63
CA THR A 159 16.93 15.78 -11.77
C THR A 159 17.57 15.56 -10.40
N ARG A 160 18.07 14.35 -10.17
CA ARG A 160 18.86 14.02 -8.97
C ARG A 160 20.11 13.25 -9.35
N GLY A 161 21.17 13.41 -8.55
CA GLY A 161 22.35 12.56 -8.70
C GLY A 161 22.05 11.12 -8.32
N HIS A 162 22.62 10.17 -9.04
CA HIS A 162 22.50 8.73 -8.89
C HIS A 162 22.89 8.27 -7.48
N ASP A 163 23.88 8.94 -6.89
CA ASP A 163 24.42 8.58 -5.57
C ASP A 163 23.65 9.24 -4.40
N GLY A 164 22.67 10.10 -4.68
CA GLY A 164 21.87 10.80 -3.66
C GLY A 164 22.64 11.83 -2.82
N ILE A 165 23.95 12.06 -3.07
CA ILE A 165 24.84 12.93 -2.28
C ILE A 165 24.75 14.42 -2.66
N LYS A 166 23.56 14.90 -2.97
CA LYS A 166 23.29 16.35 -2.91
C LYS A 166 22.29 16.51 -1.78
N ASP A 167 22.73 17.07 -0.66
CA ASP A 167 21.94 17.15 0.58
C ASP A 167 20.53 17.73 0.35
N GLN A 168 20.33 18.56 -0.68
CA GLN A 168 19.04 19.06 -1.14
C GLN A 168 19.08 19.41 -2.64
N PRO A 169 18.71 18.50 -3.57
CA PRO A 169 18.62 18.85 -4.98
C PRO A 169 17.47 19.85 -5.20
N TYR A 170 17.63 20.73 -6.20
CA TYR A 170 16.54 21.62 -6.61
C TYR A 170 15.42 20.80 -7.25
N MET A 171 14.23 20.86 -6.66
CA MET A 171 13.09 20.01 -7.04
C MET A 171 12.26 20.56 -8.21
N GLY A 172 12.73 21.61 -8.87
CA GLY A 172 11.97 22.29 -9.92
C GLY A 172 10.84 23.18 -9.40
N PRO A 173 10.23 24.00 -10.29
CA PRO A 173 8.97 24.68 -10.01
C PRO A 173 7.81 23.67 -9.97
N GLU A 174 6.60 24.14 -9.64
CA GLU A 174 5.40 23.33 -9.88
C GLU A 174 5.25 23.04 -11.37
N PHE A 175 4.88 21.80 -11.73
CA PHE A 175 4.77 21.39 -13.14
C PHE A 175 3.82 22.29 -13.94
N LYS A 176 2.70 22.71 -13.33
CA LYS A 176 1.70 23.61 -13.93
C LYS A 176 2.19 25.04 -14.17
N ALA A 177 3.34 25.41 -13.62
CA ALA A 177 3.95 26.71 -13.83
C ALA A 177 4.95 26.71 -15.00
N LEU A 178 5.20 25.55 -15.61
CA LEU A 178 5.99 25.43 -16.83
C LEU A 178 5.19 25.93 -18.03
N ASP A 179 5.91 26.26 -19.11
CA ASP A 179 5.30 26.57 -20.40
C ASP A 179 4.47 25.38 -20.92
N ASP A 180 3.33 25.65 -21.56
CA ASP A 180 2.38 24.63 -21.99
C ASP A 180 3.01 23.68 -23.04
N GLU A 181 3.80 24.20 -23.99
CA GLU A 181 4.47 23.38 -25.01
C GLU A 181 5.51 22.44 -24.38
N LEU A 182 6.16 22.89 -23.30
CA LEU A 182 7.08 22.07 -22.51
C LEU A 182 6.33 20.99 -21.71
N GLN A 183 5.17 21.32 -21.12
CA GLN A 183 4.35 20.33 -20.41
C GLN A 183 3.90 19.21 -21.36
N ASP A 184 3.37 19.57 -22.54
CA ASP A 184 2.93 18.61 -23.55
C ASP A 184 4.09 17.71 -24.02
N SER A 185 5.25 18.30 -24.31
CA SER A 185 6.45 17.56 -24.72
C SER A 185 6.95 16.57 -23.64
N LEU A 186 6.74 16.87 -22.36
CA LEU A 186 7.10 15.98 -21.24
C LEU A 186 6.10 14.83 -21.09
N TYR A 187 4.83 15.02 -21.43
CA TYR A 187 3.87 13.92 -21.55
C TYR A 187 4.23 13.02 -22.73
N ASP A 188 4.46 13.59 -23.92
CA ASP A 188 4.89 12.82 -25.11
C ASP A 188 6.15 11.99 -24.81
N PHE A 189 7.11 12.57 -24.07
CA PHE A 189 8.33 11.88 -23.64
C PHE A 189 8.05 10.63 -22.78
N LEU A 190 7.07 10.67 -21.88
CA LEU A 190 6.66 9.54 -21.05
C LEU A 190 5.85 8.52 -21.86
N GLU A 191 4.96 8.97 -22.74
CA GLU A 191 4.15 8.11 -23.60
C GLU A 191 5.00 7.27 -24.56
N GLU A 192 6.03 7.86 -25.20
CA GLU A 192 6.97 7.13 -26.06
C GLU A 192 7.67 5.98 -25.31
N ARG A 193 7.81 6.11 -23.98
CA ARG A 193 8.42 5.12 -23.09
C ARG A 193 7.43 4.10 -22.54
N GLY A 194 6.15 4.21 -22.94
CA GLY A 194 5.05 3.34 -22.52
C GLY A 194 4.49 3.68 -21.14
N ILE A 195 4.70 4.90 -20.65
CA ILE A 195 4.02 5.45 -19.48
C ILE A 195 2.81 6.24 -20.00
N ASP A 196 1.71 5.52 -20.24
CA ASP A 196 0.48 6.02 -20.86
C ASP A 196 -0.78 5.59 -20.08
N ASP A 197 -1.96 5.96 -20.57
CA ASP A 197 -3.24 5.60 -19.95
C ASP A 197 -3.46 4.07 -19.88
N LYS A 198 -2.87 3.30 -20.80
CA LYS A 198 -2.95 1.83 -20.76
C LYS A 198 -2.13 1.26 -19.61
N LEU A 199 -0.97 1.86 -19.32
CA LEU A 199 -0.22 1.56 -18.11
C LEU A 199 -1.05 1.89 -16.87
N ALA A 200 -1.75 3.03 -16.85
CA ALA A 200 -2.63 3.39 -15.73
C ALA A 200 -3.70 2.31 -15.46
N GLU A 201 -4.42 1.89 -16.50
CA GLU A 201 -5.43 0.84 -16.42
C GLU A 201 -4.85 -0.49 -15.91
N PHE A 202 -3.67 -0.87 -16.43
CA PHE A 202 -2.96 -2.06 -15.97
C PHE A 202 -2.61 -1.98 -14.48
N LEU A 203 -2.01 -0.86 -14.05
CA LEU A 203 -1.57 -0.66 -12.68
C LEU A 203 -2.75 -0.69 -11.70
N HIS A 204 -3.89 -0.11 -12.07
CA HIS A 204 -5.10 -0.15 -11.25
C HIS A 204 -5.60 -1.58 -11.07
N ARG A 205 -5.73 -2.35 -12.15
CA ARG A 205 -6.12 -3.77 -12.05
C ARG A 205 -5.11 -4.59 -11.24
N TYR A 206 -3.82 -4.33 -11.42
CA TYR A 206 -2.76 -5.00 -10.69
C TYR A 206 -2.83 -4.69 -9.19
N MET A 207 -2.98 -3.41 -8.82
CA MET A 207 -3.06 -2.98 -7.42
C MET A 207 -4.32 -3.51 -6.73
N MET A 208 -5.46 -3.61 -7.43
CA MET A 208 -6.65 -4.29 -6.88
C MET A 208 -6.36 -5.75 -6.50
N ASN A 209 -5.65 -6.47 -7.37
CA ASN A 209 -5.28 -7.86 -7.09
C ASN A 209 -4.24 -7.95 -5.96
N LYS A 210 -3.26 -7.05 -5.92
CA LYS A 210 -2.27 -6.98 -4.84
C LYS A 210 -2.95 -6.68 -3.51
N ASP A 211 -3.81 -5.67 -3.43
CA ASP A 211 -4.54 -5.29 -2.22
C ASP A 211 -5.27 -6.45 -1.57
N LYS A 212 -5.97 -7.20 -2.39
CA LYS A 212 -6.65 -8.41 -1.98
C LYS A 212 -5.72 -9.52 -1.49
N ASN A 213 -4.61 -9.78 -2.21
CA ASN A 213 -3.61 -10.76 -1.80
C ASN A 213 -2.95 -10.38 -0.46
N GLU A 214 -2.63 -9.10 -0.30
CA GLU A 214 -2.07 -8.50 0.90
C GLU A 214 -3.05 -8.59 2.09
N TYR A 215 -4.33 -8.28 1.87
CA TYR A 215 -5.40 -8.44 2.85
C TYR A 215 -5.52 -9.89 3.34
N LEU A 216 -5.59 -10.85 2.42
CA LEU A 216 -5.66 -12.27 2.76
C LEU A 216 -4.42 -12.74 3.52
N ARG A 217 -3.22 -12.27 3.14
CA ARG A 217 -1.99 -12.58 3.87
C ARG A 217 -2.03 -11.99 5.27
N TRP A 218 -2.46 -10.74 5.41
CA TRP A 218 -2.62 -10.08 6.70
C TRP A 218 -3.60 -10.85 7.60
N MET A 219 -4.76 -11.25 7.08
CA MET A 219 -5.75 -12.05 7.82
C MET A 219 -5.19 -13.41 8.27
N LYS A 220 -4.44 -14.10 7.40
CA LYS A 220 -3.76 -15.36 7.75
C LYS A 220 -2.69 -15.16 8.83
N ASN A 221 -1.93 -14.07 8.76
CA ASN A 221 -0.93 -13.71 9.77
C ASN A 221 -1.59 -13.36 11.10
N LEU A 222 -2.66 -12.56 11.09
CA LEU A 222 -3.44 -12.20 12.28
C LEU A 222 -4.00 -13.44 12.97
N LYS A 223 -4.60 -14.36 12.19
CA LYS A 223 -5.04 -15.67 12.69
C LYS A 223 -3.89 -16.41 13.38
N SER A 224 -2.73 -16.48 12.73
CA SER A 224 -1.55 -17.19 13.25
C SER A 224 -1.02 -16.57 14.54
N CYS A 225 -1.03 -15.23 14.65
CA CYS A 225 -0.63 -14.52 15.87
C CYS A 225 -1.57 -14.83 17.04
N ILE A 226 -2.88 -14.85 16.82
CA ILE A 226 -3.88 -15.14 17.88
C ILE A 226 -3.85 -16.63 18.26
N GLN A 227 -3.50 -17.53 17.34
CA GLN A 227 -3.39 -18.96 17.64
C GLN A 227 -2.13 -19.33 18.45
N LYS A 228 -1.08 -18.51 18.39
CA LYS A 228 0.16 -18.74 19.13
C LYS A 228 -0.09 -18.42 20.61
N LYS A 229 0.17 -19.42 21.47
CA LYS A 229 0.19 -19.28 22.92
C LYS A 229 1.56 -18.83 23.41
#